data_AF-A0AAW7D3X7-F1
#
_entry.id   AF-A0AAW7D3X7-F1
#
_cell.length_a   1.000
_cell.length_b   1.000
_cell.length_c   1.000
_cell.angle_alpha   90.00
_cell.angle_beta   90.00
_cell.angle_gamma   90.00
#
_symmetry.space_group_name_H-M   'P 1'
#
loop_
_entity.id
_entity.type
_entity.pdbx_description
1 polymer ?
#
loop_
_entity_poly.entity_id
_entity_poly.type
_entity_poly.pdbx_seq_one_letter_code
_entity_poly.pdbx_strand_id
1 'polypeptide(L)'
;MKKVLGNLFDFYLKASIHVSFAVFALVQMTFYFCRLPFDWTVSLLAFSGTLFSYNFIKYADYVVAHRRNLSPKIKAILLLSVVALIVGMVSFFYLTFTAQLVTISLLVLAVLYAVPISKRIPNLRNWSGLKVYIVCLCWATVTLIIPVFNAGIELSLDIWIKFLQRFILVLILIGIFEIVDLQYDEKYLKTIPQLLGTRKTKWLLASLLIPFFVIEFFKVGFQPIQAWNNLILVCITLFFIQLASPKRSSYFSLFWVESVPIYWWILVLLEG
;
A
#
# COMPACT_ATOMS: atom_id res chain seq x y z
N MET A 1 32.35 3.13 -0.93
CA MET A 1 31.18 3.11 -1.86
C MET A 1 30.12 2.08 -1.48
N LYS A 2 30.41 0.77 -1.37
CA LYS A 2 29.40 -0.27 -1.00
C LYS A 2 28.65 0.00 0.31
N LYS A 3 29.35 0.44 1.37
CA LYS A 3 28.73 0.79 2.68
C LYS A 3 27.82 2.03 2.60
N VAL A 4 28.17 3.00 1.77
CA VAL A 4 27.37 4.22 1.57
C VAL A 4 26.10 3.89 0.78
N LEU A 5 26.22 3.11 -0.30
CA LEU A 5 25.08 2.66 -1.10
C LEU A 5 24.11 1.80 -0.28
N GLY A 6 24.63 0.88 0.55
CA GLY A 6 23.80 0.08 1.45
C GLY A 6 23.06 0.93 2.50
N ASN A 7 23.71 1.97 3.04
CA ASN A 7 23.07 2.88 4.00
C ASN A 7 21.96 3.74 3.35
N LEU A 8 22.16 4.18 2.11
CA LEU A 8 21.14 4.93 1.36
C LEU A 8 19.94 4.04 1.02
N PHE A 9 20.18 2.80 0.61
CA PHE A 9 19.11 1.85 0.32
C PHE A 9 18.33 1.46 1.59
N ASP A 10 19.02 1.22 2.71
CA ASP A 10 18.38 1.00 4.01
C ASP A 10 17.51 2.19 4.42
N PHE A 11 17.99 3.42 4.21
CA PHE A 11 17.22 4.64 4.44
C PHE A 11 15.98 4.71 3.53
N TYR A 12 16.13 4.44 2.23
CA TYR A 12 15.03 4.46 1.26
C TYR A 12 13.86 3.56 1.66
N LEU A 13 14.16 2.34 2.12
CA LEU A 13 13.13 1.39 2.59
C LEU A 13 12.55 1.79 3.94
N LYS A 14 13.40 2.14 4.91
CA LYS A 14 12.96 2.50 6.27
C LYS A 14 12.14 3.78 6.30
N ALA A 15 12.50 4.75 5.47
CA ALA A 15 11.78 6.00 5.29
C ALA A 15 10.49 5.86 4.48
N SER A 16 10.07 4.64 4.12
CA SER A 16 8.81 4.34 3.42
C SER A 16 8.69 4.98 2.04
N ILE A 17 9.82 5.29 1.39
CA ILE A 17 9.84 5.89 0.05
C ILE A 17 9.39 4.85 -0.97
N HIS A 18 9.84 3.60 -0.82
CA HIS A 18 9.51 2.51 -1.75
C HIS A 18 8.01 2.20 -1.82
N VAL A 19 7.36 1.96 -0.67
CA VAL A 19 5.91 1.77 -0.60
C VAL A 19 5.15 2.97 -1.18
N SER A 20 5.66 4.19 -0.99
CA SER A 20 5.03 5.41 -1.53
C SER A 20 5.09 5.42 -3.06
N PHE A 21 6.18 4.95 -3.67
CA PHE A 21 6.26 4.73 -5.11
C PHE A 21 5.34 3.62 -5.61
N ALA A 22 5.13 2.56 -4.83
CA ALA A 22 4.18 1.51 -5.17
C ALA A 22 2.73 2.04 -5.22
N VAL A 23 2.34 2.87 -4.24
CA VAL A 23 1.04 3.54 -4.23
C VAL A 23 0.92 4.56 -5.38
N PHE A 24 1.98 5.33 -5.64
CA PHE A 24 2.05 6.23 -6.81
C PHE A 24 1.82 5.46 -8.12
N ALA A 25 2.50 4.31 -8.30
CA ALA A 25 2.34 3.47 -9.47
C ALA A 25 0.88 3.03 -9.67
N LEU A 26 0.19 2.62 -8.59
CA LEU A 26 -1.23 2.27 -8.67
C LEU A 26 -2.15 3.44 -9.06
N VAL A 27 -1.80 4.69 -8.70
CA VAL A 27 -2.51 5.88 -9.21
C VAL A 27 -2.30 6.02 -10.71
N GLN A 28 -1.07 5.83 -11.20
CA GLN A 28 -0.80 5.87 -12.65
C GLN A 28 -1.57 4.78 -13.40
N MET A 29 -1.67 3.58 -12.83
CA MET A 29 -2.52 2.51 -13.37
C MET A 29 -3.98 2.93 -13.46
N THR A 30 -4.49 3.67 -12.47
CA THR A 30 -5.85 4.21 -12.53
C THR A 30 -6.02 5.18 -13.68
N PHE A 31 -5.08 6.11 -13.87
CA PHE A 31 -5.16 7.05 -14.98
C PHE A 31 -5.18 6.33 -16.32
N TYR A 32 -4.30 5.34 -16.51
CA TYR A 32 -4.26 4.55 -17.72
C TYR A 32 -5.57 3.77 -17.96
N PHE A 33 -6.01 2.93 -17.01
CA PHE A 33 -7.17 2.06 -17.22
C PHE A 33 -8.52 2.76 -17.17
N CYS A 34 -8.61 3.90 -16.50
CA CYS A 34 -9.82 4.72 -16.50
C CYS A 34 -9.77 5.81 -17.58
N ARG A 35 -8.71 5.84 -18.41
CA ARG A 35 -8.49 6.83 -19.47
C ARG A 35 -8.58 8.28 -18.97
N LEU A 36 -8.03 8.52 -17.79
CA LEU A 36 -7.96 9.84 -17.18
C LEU A 36 -6.70 10.57 -17.65
N PRO A 37 -6.76 11.90 -17.82
CA PRO A 37 -5.54 12.67 -17.99
C PRO A 37 -4.65 12.51 -16.75
N PHE A 38 -3.34 12.60 -16.96
CA PHE A 38 -2.39 12.59 -15.87
C PHE A 38 -2.62 13.79 -14.95
N ASP A 39 -2.73 13.53 -13.66
CA ASP A 39 -2.92 14.54 -12.62
C ASP A 39 -1.81 14.44 -11.57
N TRP A 40 -0.93 15.45 -11.57
CA TRP A 40 0.17 15.55 -10.62
C TRP A 40 -0.32 15.69 -9.18
N THR A 41 -1.45 16.35 -8.95
CA THR A 41 -1.94 16.66 -7.60
C THR A 41 -2.39 15.38 -6.89
N VAL A 42 -3.17 14.53 -7.55
CA VAL A 42 -3.60 13.25 -7.00
C VAL A 42 -2.41 12.30 -6.81
N SER A 43 -1.49 12.29 -7.75
CA SER A 43 -0.28 11.45 -7.67
C SER A 43 0.61 11.86 -6.49
N LEU A 44 0.84 13.16 -6.31
CA LEU A 44 1.62 13.70 -5.20
C LEU A 44 0.90 13.51 -3.86
N LEU A 45 -0.42 13.67 -3.80
CA LEU A 45 -1.21 13.38 -2.62
C LEU A 45 -1.05 11.92 -2.19
N ALA A 46 -1.22 10.97 -3.11
CA ALA A 46 -1.13 9.55 -2.80
C ALA A 46 0.29 9.16 -2.36
N PHE A 47 1.33 9.65 -3.04
CA PHE A 47 2.72 9.41 -2.66
C PHE A 47 3.05 10.01 -1.28
N SER A 48 2.79 11.30 -1.09
CA SER A 48 3.18 12.03 0.11
C SER A 48 2.33 11.64 1.34
N GLY A 49 1.04 11.38 1.14
CA GLY A 49 0.15 10.86 2.17
C GLY A 49 0.56 9.47 2.63
N THR A 50 0.97 8.59 1.71
CA THR A 50 1.53 7.27 2.06
C THR A 50 2.83 7.42 2.83
N LEU A 51 3.75 8.25 2.34
CA LEU A 51 5.05 8.48 2.95
C LEU A 51 4.92 8.98 4.39
N PHE A 52 4.07 9.99 4.60
CA PHE A 52 3.77 10.52 5.92
C PHE A 52 3.12 9.47 6.82
N SER A 53 2.02 8.84 6.36
CA SER A 53 1.22 7.93 7.18
C SER A 53 2.02 6.70 7.62
N TYR A 54 2.79 6.08 6.72
CA TYR A 54 3.62 4.93 7.05
C TYR A 54 4.73 5.30 8.03
N ASN A 55 5.41 6.42 7.84
CA ASN A 55 6.46 6.86 8.77
C ASN A 55 5.87 7.26 10.12
N PHE A 56 4.69 7.89 10.16
CA PHE A 56 3.98 8.19 11.39
C PHE A 56 3.67 6.90 12.16
N ILE A 57 3.07 5.90 11.50
CA ILE A 57 2.73 4.61 12.11
C ILE A 57 3.98 3.84 12.60
N LYS A 58 5.11 3.94 11.88
CA LYS A 58 6.37 3.27 12.23
C LYS A 58 7.11 3.94 13.38
N TYR A 59 7.11 5.27 13.45
CA TYR A 59 8.06 6.02 14.28
C TYR A 59 7.43 6.92 15.34
N ALA A 60 6.11 7.16 15.34
CA ALA A 60 5.47 8.06 16.31
C ALA A 60 5.77 7.67 17.75
N ASP A 61 5.53 6.40 18.14
CA ASP A 61 5.77 5.92 19.51
C ASP A 61 7.25 6.04 19.90
N TYR A 62 8.16 5.67 19.00
CA TYR A 62 9.60 5.78 19.23
C TYR A 62 10.04 7.23 19.47
N VAL A 63 9.53 8.16 18.65
CA VAL A 63 9.85 9.59 18.73
C VAL A 63 9.30 10.21 20.00
N VAL A 64 8.09 9.82 20.42
CA VAL A 64 7.50 10.28 21.69
C VAL A 64 8.31 9.79 22.88
N ALA A 65 8.78 8.53 22.87
CA ALA A 65 9.59 7.97 23.96
C ALA A 65 11.02 8.55 24.03
N HIS A 66 11.62 8.91 22.89
CA HIS A 66 13.04 9.31 22.80
C HIS A 66 13.25 10.78 22.40
N ARG A 67 12.28 11.68 22.67
CA ARG A 67 12.29 13.08 22.19
C ARG A 67 13.62 13.82 22.40
N ARG A 68 14.36 13.53 23.47
CA ARG A 68 15.63 14.20 23.80
C ARG A 68 16.84 13.66 23.03
N ASN A 69 16.83 12.39 22.61
CA ASN A 69 17.99 11.67 22.06
C ASN A 69 17.66 10.92 20.76
N LEU A 70 17.16 11.62 19.75
CA LEU A 70 16.88 11.02 18.43
C LEU A 70 18.15 10.89 17.59
N SER A 71 18.33 9.72 16.98
CA SER A 71 19.43 9.49 16.04
C SER A 71 19.29 10.38 14.78
N PRO A 72 20.41 10.74 14.11
CA PRO A 72 20.36 11.54 12.89
C PRO A 72 19.48 10.94 11.78
N LYS A 73 19.46 9.60 11.67
CA LYS A 73 18.60 8.89 10.72
C LYS A 73 17.12 9.14 10.99
N ILE A 74 16.68 9.06 12.25
CA ILE A 74 15.28 9.31 12.62
C ILE A 74 14.93 10.79 12.42
N LYS A 75 15.83 11.72 12.73
CA LYS A 75 15.62 13.15 12.43
C LYS A 75 15.42 13.40 10.93
N ALA A 76 16.19 12.74 10.07
CA ALA A 76 16.03 12.83 8.62
C ALA A 76 14.69 12.25 8.14
N ILE A 77 14.26 11.10 8.68
CA ILE A 77 12.93 10.52 8.39
C ILE A 77 11.82 11.48 8.82
N LEU A 78 11.93 12.10 10.00
CA LEU A 78 10.96 13.08 10.49
C LEU A 78 10.88 14.31 9.58
N LEU A 79 12.03 14.87 9.17
CA LEU A 79 12.06 15.98 8.24
C LEU A 79 11.37 15.62 6.92
N LEU A 80 11.69 14.44 6.37
CA LEU A 80 11.05 13.94 5.17
C LEU A 80 9.53 13.78 5.35
N SER A 81 9.08 13.27 6.49
CA SER A 81 7.66 13.16 6.83
C SER A 81 6.97 14.52 6.95
N VAL A 82 7.63 15.54 7.50
CA VAL A 82 7.07 16.91 7.56
C VAL A 82 6.95 17.49 6.15
N VAL A 83 7.96 17.34 5.30
CA VAL A 83 7.90 17.75 3.89
C VAL A 83 6.77 17.03 3.18
N ALA A 84 6.64 15.72 3.37
CA ALA A 84 5.55 14.92 2.80
C ALA A 84 4.17 15.41 3.27
N LEU A 85 4.02 15.74 4.56
CA LEU A 85 2.78 16.31 5.08
C LEU A 85 2.44 17.64 4.41
N ILE A 86 3.42 18.54 4.25
CA ILE A 86 3.21 19.83 3.58
C ILE A 86 2.78 19.62 2.12
N VAL A 87 3.50 18.77 1.37
CA VAL A 87 3.15 18.46 -0.03
C VAL A 87 1.75 17.84 -0.12
N GLY A 88 1.42 16.92 0.79
CA GLY A 88 0.09 16.30 0.85
C GLY A 88 -1.02 17.30 1.17
N MET A 89 -0.79 18.22 2.12
CA MET A 89 -1.75 19.28 2.45
C MET A 89 -1.97 20.24 1.29
N VAL A 90 -0.89 20.67 0.61
CA VAL A 90 -1.01 21.51 -0.59
C VAL A 90 -1.80 20.76 -1.66
N SER A 91 -1.44 19.50 -1.96
CA SER A 91 -2.13 18.68 -2.96
C SER A 91 -3.62 18.50 -2.64
N PHE A 92 -3.96 18.34 -1.36
CA PHE A 92 -5.34 18.21 -0.88
C PHE A 92 -6.20 19.43 -1.23
N PHE A 93 -5.67 20.66 -1.07
CA PHE A 93 -6.41 21.88 -1.40
C PHE A 93 -6.64 22.07 -2.92
N TYR A 94 -5.89 21.37 -3.78
CA TYR A 94 -6.11 21.37 -5.23
C TYR A 94 -7.10 20.30 -5.71
N LEU A 95 -7.53 19.38 -4.85
CA LEU A 95 -8.53 18.37 -5.21
C LEU A 95 -9.94 18.96 -5.35
N THR A 96 -10.80 18.27 -6.09
CA THR A 96 -12.25 18.53 -6.09
C THR A 96 -12.85 18.29 -4.71
N PHE A 97 -13.93 18.99 -4.38
CA PHE A 97 -14.59 18.87 -3.07
C PHE A 97 -14.96 17.41 -2.71
N THR A 98 -15.46 16.64 -3.68
CA THR A 98 -15.80 15.22 -3.48
C THR A 98 -14.55 14.38 -3.15
N ALA A 99 -13.44 14.60 -3.86
CA ALA A 99 -12.17 13.92 -3.58
C ALA A 99 -11.58 14.35 -2.22
N GLN A 100 -11.76 15.61 -1.80
CA GLN A 100 -11.39 16.07 -0.46
C GLN A 100 -12.16 15.33 0.63
N LEU A 101 -13.49 15.16 0.50
CA LEU A 101 -14.29 14.42 1.48
C LEU A 101 -13.82 12.97 1.65
N VAL A 102 -13.49 12.28 0.55
CA VAL A 102 -12.91 10.93 0.60
C VAL A 102 -11.52 10.94 1.23
N THR A 103 -10.70 11.94 0.94
CA THR A 103 -9.38 12.06 1.55
C THR A 103 -9.47 12.29 3.06
N ILE A 104 -10.42 13.10 3.52
CA ILE A 104 -10.69 13.33 4.95
C ILE A 104 -11.15 12.04 5.62
N SER A 105 -12.04 11.27 5.00
CA SER A 105 -12.50 9.99 5.58
C SER A 105 -11.35 8.99 5.75
N LEU A 106 -10.43 8.92 4.78
CA LEU A 106 -9.20 8.14 4.89
C LEU A 106 -8.25 8.67 5.98
N LEU A 107 -8.13 9.99 6.13
CA LEU A 107 -7.32 10.60 7.19
C LEU A 107 -7.86 10.22 8.58
N VAL A 108 -9.18 10.32 8.77
CA VAL A 108 -9.85 9.89 10.01
C VAL A 108 -9.58 8.40 10.26
N LEU A 109 -9.73 7.56 9.24
CA LEU A 109 -9.45 6.12 9.36
C LEU A 109 -7.98 5.85 9.71
N ALA A 110 -7.03 6.58 9.12
CA ALA A 110 -5.60 6.46 9.42
C ALA A 110 -5.29 6.87 10.87
N VAL A 111 -5.93 7.93 11.38
CA VAL A 111 -5.81 8.34 12.79
C VAL A 111 -6.37 7.26 13.71
N LEU A 112 -7.57 6.74 13.45
CA LEU A 112 -8.18 5.65 14.24
C LEU A 112 -7.36 4.35 14.18
N TYR A 113 -6.66 4.13 13.07
CA TYR A 113 -5.76 3.00 12.91
C TYR A 113 -4.50 3.12 13.76
N ALA A 114 -3.90 4.30 13.83
CA ALA A 114 -2.63 4.54 14.53
C ALA A 114 -2.81 4.87 16.03
N VAL A 115 -3.82 5.67 16.38
CA VAL A 115 -4.00 6.26 17.71
C VAL A 115 -5.06 5.50 18.49
N PRO A 116 -4.81 5.10 19.75
CA PRO A 116 -5.82 4.41 20.56
C PRO A 116 -7.02 5.32 20.83
N ILE A 117 -8.22 4.77 20.65
CA ILE A 117 -9.49 5.51 20.84
C ILE A 117 -9.68 5.84 22.33
N SER A 118 -9.31 4.91 23.22
CA SER A 118 -9.30 5.15 24.67
C SER A 118 -8.30 4.21 25.36
N LYS A 119 -8.09 4.39 26.68
CA LYS A 119 -7.28 3.44 27.49
C LYS A 119 -7.83 2.01 27.46
N ARG A 120 -9.11 1.81 27.14
CA ARG A 120 -9.78 0.50 27.08
C ARG A 120 -9.92 -0.04 25.66
N ILE A 121 -9.99 0.84 24.66
CA ILE A 121 -10.18 0.47 23.25
C ILE A 121 -8.86 0.73 22.52
N PRO A 122 -8.09 -0.32 22.20
CA PRO A 122 -6.86 -0.16 21.45
C PRO A 122 -7.18 0.36 20.03
N ASN A 123 -6.17 0.94 19.38
CA ASN A 123 -6.28 1.39 18.00
C ASN A 123 -6.66 0.24 17.05
N LEU A 124 -7.17 0.56 15.85
CA LEU A 124 -7.62 -0.48 14.90
C LEU A 124 -6.46 -1.35 14.40
N ARG A 125 -5.22 -0.86 14.46
CA ARG A 125 -4.01 -1.65 14.14
C ARG A 125 -3.85 -2.88 15.03
N ASN A 126 -4.26 -2.79 16.29
CA ASN A 126 -4.13 -3.87 17.26
C ASN A 126 -5.35 -4.82 17.27
N TRP A 127 -6.36 -4.57 16.43
CA TRP A 127 -7.52 -5.45 16.31
C TRP A 127 -7.18 -6.67 15.45
N SER A 128 -7.32 -7.85 16.06
CA SER A 128 -7.07 -9.14 15.43
C SER A 128 -7.82 -9.28 14.10
N GLY A 129 -7.07 -9.59 13.02
CA GLY A 129 -7.62 -9.86 11.69
C GLY A 129 -8.16 -8.65 10.92
N LEU A 130 -8.71 -7.63 11.59
CA LEU A 130 -9.28 -6.45 10.93
C LEU A 130 -8.23 -5.52 10.31
N LYS A 131 -7.04 -5.46 10.92
CA LYS A 131 -5.97 -4.52 10.53
C LYS A 131 -5.61 -4.59 9.05
N VAL A 132 -5.61 -5.80 8.48
CA VAL A 132 -5.19 -6.03 7.09
C VAL A 132 -6.22 -5.47 6.12
N TYR A 133 -7.51 -5.72 6.37
CA TYR A 133 -8.59 -5.25 5.50
C TYR A 133 -8.68 -3.72 5.49
N ILE A 134 -8.45 -3.06 6.62
CA ILE A 134 -8.40 -1.59 6.69
C ILE A 134 -7.31 -1.05 5.76
N VAL A 135 -6.10 -1.62 5.80
CA VAL A 135 -5.00 -1.18 4.92
C VAL A 135 -5.34 -1.42 3.45
N CYS A 136 -5.95 -2.56 3.12
CA CYS A 136 -6.40 -2.85 1.75
C CYS A 136 -7.45 -1.85 1.26
N LEU A 137 -8.41 -1.48 2.11
CA LEU A 137 -9.41 -0.45 1.80
C LEU A 137 -8.75 0.91 1.57
N CYS A 138 -7.81 1.32 2.42
CA CYS A 138 -7.07 2.57 2.26
C CYS A 138 -6.32 2.60 0.93
N TRP A 139 -5.60 1.53 0.58
CA TRP A 139 -4.87 1.45 -0.69
C TRP A 139 -5.79 1.50 -1.89
N ALA A 140 -6.85 0.69 -1.92
CA ALA A 140 -7.79 0.70 -3.04
C ALA A 140 -8.48 2.07 -3.19
N THR A 141 -8.86 2.70 -2.08
CA THR A 141 -9.53 4.01 -2.09
C THR A 141 -8.59 5.12 -2.55
N VAL A 142 -7.38 5.22 -1.97
CA VAL A 142 -6.43 6.29 -2.29
C VAL A 142 -5.95 6.21 -3.73
N THR A 143 -5.80 4.98 -4.26
CA THR A 143 -5.23 4.78 -5.58
C THR A 143 -6.26 4.76 -6.70
N LEU A 144 -7.55 4.49 -6.41
CA LEU A 144 -8.61 4.39 -7.42
C LEU A 144 -9.73 5.41 -7.20
N ILE A 145 -10.36 5.41 -6.02
CA ILE A 145 -11.56 6.23 -5.77
C ILE A 145 -11.23 7.72 -5.77
N ILE A 146 -10.12 8.13 -5.13
CA ILE A 146 -9.68 9.53 -5.14
C ILE A 146 -9.44 10.04 -6.58
N PRO A 147 -8.60 9.41 -7.42
CA PRO A 147 -8.39 9.87 -8.80
C PRO A 147 -9.68 9.88 -9.64
N VAL A 148 -10.56 8.89 -9.49
CA VAL A 148 -11.85 8.83 -10.20
C VAL A 148 -12.75 10.00 -9.82
N PHE A 149 -12.90 10.30 -8.52
CA PHE A 149 -13.65 11.46 -8.06
C PHE A 149 -13.00 12.79 -8.38
N ASN A 150 -11.67 12.86 -8.39
CA ASN A 150 -10.99 14.08 -8.79
C ASN A 150 -11.21 14.41 -10.28
N ALA A 151 -11.30 13.37 -11.11
CA ALA A 151 -11.63 13.50 -12.52
C ALA A 151 -13.13 13.73 -12.80
N GLY A 152 -13.99 13.79 -11.77
CA GLY A 152 -15.43 13.98 -11.93
C GLY A 152 -16.17 12.78 -12.52
N ILE A 153 -15.58 11.58 -12.45
CA ILE A 153 -16.21 10.34 -12.94
C ILE A 153 -17.07 9.73 -11.83
N GLU A 154 -18.28 9.30 -12.20
CA GLU A 154 -19.19 8.58 -11.32
C GLU A 154 -18.74 7.14 -11.05
N LEU A 155 -19.09 6.59 -9.88
CA LEU A 155 -18.76 5.21 -9.51
C LEU A 155 -19.66 4.23 -10.25
N SER A 156 -19.22 3.82 -11.43
CA SER A 156 -19.84 2.73 -12.19
C SER A 156 -19.50 1.36 -11.58
N LEU A 157 -20.25 0.33 -12.02
CA LEU A 157 -19.95 -1.06 -11.68
C LEU A 157 -18.53 -1.48 -12.11
N ASP A 158 -18.03 -0.94 -13.23
CA ASP A 158 -16.65 -1.18 -13.68
C ASP A 158 -15.61 -0.63 -12.70
N ILE A 159 -15.84 0.56 -12.11
CA ILE A 159 -14.96 1.11 -11.07
C ILE A 159 -14.95 0.21 -9.84
N TRP A 160 -16.11 -0.31 -9.42
CA TRP A 160 -16.19 -1.25 -8.29
C TRP A 160 -15.50 -2.58 -8.55
N ILE A 161 -15.57 -3.10 -9.79
CA ILE A 161 -14.81 -4.27 -10.22
C ILE A 161 -13.29 -4.00 -10.12
N LYS A 162 -12.82 -2.85 -10.63
CA LYS A 162 -11.40 -2.43 -10.51
C LYS A 162 -10.99 -2.25 -9.04
N PHE A 163 -11.89 -1.73 -8.20
CA PHE A 163 -11.67 -1.56 -6.76
C PHE A 163 -11.46 -2.91 -6.08
N LEU A 164 -12.35 -3.87 -6.33
CA LEU A 164 -12.27 -5.22 -5.76
C LEU A 164 -10.99 -5.93 -6.21
N GLN A 165 -10.64 -5.85 -7.50
CA GLN A 165 -9.40 -6.45 -7.99
C GLN A 165 -8.17 -5.87 -7.28
N ARG A 166 -8.12 -4.54 -7.10
CA ARG A 166 -7.01 -3.89 -6.41
C ARG A 166 -6.98 -4.23 -4.93
N PHE A 167 -8.14 -4.31 -4.28
CA PHE A 167 -8.26 -4.75 -2.90
C PHE A 167 -7.69 -6.17 -2.71
N ILE A 168 -8.04 -7.11 -3.61
CA ILE A 168 -7.52 -8.49 -3.57
C ILE A 168 -6.00 -8.49 -3.76
N LEU A 169 -5.47 -7.72 -4.72
CA LEU A 169 -4.02 -7.63 -4.94
C LEU A 169 -3.31 -7.17 -3.65
N VAL A 170 -3.77 -6.08 -3.04
CA VAL A 170 -3.16 -5.54 -1.82
C VAL A 170 -3.27 -6.53 -0.65
N LEU A 171 -4.41 -7.22 -0.53
CA LEU A 171 -4.60 -8.27 0.47
C LEU A 171 -3.58 -9.40 0.32
N ILE A 172 -3.30 -9.82 -0.92
CA ILE A 172 -2.27 -10.83 -1.21
C ILE A 172 -0.89 -10.33 -0.78
N LEU A 173 -0.52 -9.11 -1.16
CA LEU A 173 0.78 -8.53 -0.82
C LEU A 173 0.97 -8.40 0.70
N ILE A 174 -0.03 -7.88 1.43
CA ILE A 174 0.05 -7.78 2.89
C ILE A 174 0.09 -9.17 3.54
N GLY A 175 -0.63 -10.15 3.01
CA GLY A 175 -0.55 -11.53 3.47
C GLY A 175 0.85 -12.12 3.37
N ILE A 176 1.62 -11.76 2.33
CA ILE A 176 3.04 -12.13 2.22
C ILE A 176 3.85 -11.48 3.36
N PHE A 177 3.54 -10.24 3.73
CA PHE A 177 4.27 -9.52 4.77
C PHE A 177 4.01 -10.16 6.13
N GLU A 178 2.74 -10.52 6.42
CA GLU A 178 2.43 -11.23 7.65
C GLU A 178 3.19 -12.55 7.78
N ILE A 179 3.46 -13.26 6.66
CA ILE A 179 4.27 -14.49 6.70
C ILE A 179 5.74 -14.19 7.05
N VAL A 180 6.30 -13.11 6.50
CA VAL A 180 7.69 -12.70 6.72
C VAL A 180 7.88 -12.17 8.15
N ASP A 181 6.92 -11.39 8.64
CA ASP A 181 6.95 -10.73 9.94
C ASP A 181 6.50 -11.65 11.08
N LEU A 182 6.08 -12.89 10.78
CA LEU A 182 5.58 -13.86 11.77
C LEU A 182 6.51 -14.08 12.98
N GLN A 183 7.83 -13.96 12.79
CA GLN A 183 8.81 -14.12 13.87
C GLN A 183 8.94 -12.89 14.80
N TYR A 184 8.49 -11.72 14.35
CA TYR A 184 8.54 -10.45 15.09
C TYR A 184 7.18 -10.04 15.65
N ASP A 185 6.09 -10.60 15.10
CA ASP A 185 4.74 -10.29 15.50
C ASP A 185 4.38 -10.88 16.87
N GLU A 186 3.79 -10.02 17.71
CA GLU A 186 3.24 -10.43 19.00
C GLU A 186 2.09 -11.43 18.84
N LYS A 187 2.01 -12.43 19.74
CA LYS A 187 1.04 -13.54 19.64
C LYS A 187 -0.42 -13.10 19.71
N TYR A 188 -0.71 -11.96 20.35
CA TYR A 188 -2.08 -11.47 20.51
C TYR A 188 -2.67 -10.87 19.23
N LEU A 189 -1.83 -10.59 18.21
CA LEU A 189 -2.28 -9.98 16.95
C LEU A 189 -3.14 -10.92 16.10
N LYS A 190 -3.04 -12.24 16.32
CA LYS A 190 -3.80 -13.28 15.62
C LYS A 190 -3.84 -13.06 14.10
N THR A 191 -2.66 -12.83 13.52
CA THR A 191 -2.51 -12.66 12.07
C THR A 191 -2.91 -13.93 11.31
N ILE A 192 -3.17 -13.83 10.00
CA ILE A 192 -3.54 -14.98 9.19
C ILE A 192 -2.53 -16.14 9.33
N PRO A 193 -1.20 -15.91 9.23
CA PRO A 193 -0.22 -16.97 9.45
C PRO A 193 -0.11 -17.45 10.89
N GLN A 194 -0.44 -16.65 11.90
CA GLN A 194 -0.53 -17.13 13.28
C GLN A 194 -1.72 -18.08 13.48
N LEU A 195 -2.85 -17.85 12.79
CA LEU A 195 -4.06 -18.67 12.91
C LEU A 195 -4.02 -19.94 12.05
N LEU A 196 -3.56 -19.82 10.80
CA LEU A 196 -3.60 -20.91 9.81
C LEU A 196 -2.25 -21.63 9.68
N GLY A 197 -1.17 -21.02 10.13
CA GLY A 197 0.20 -21.44 9.81
C GLY A 197 0.64 -21.01 8.41
N THR A 198 1.96 -20.97 8.21
CA THR A 198 2.59 -20.50 6.96
C THR A 198 2.09 -21.24 5.71
N ARG A 199 1.99 -22.57 5.76
CA ARG A 199 1.62 -23.38 4.58
C ARG A 199 0.19 -23.10 4.11
N LYS A 200 -0.78 -23.07 5.03
CA LYS A 200 -2.19 -22.79 4.69
C LYS A 200 -2.37 -21.33 4.27
N THR A 201 -1.63 -20.40 4.86
CA THR A 201 -1.64 -18.99 4.44
C THR A 201 -1.16 -18.87 3.00
N LYS A 202 -0.05 -19.52 2.60
CA LYS A 202 0.39 -19.52 1.19
C LYS A 202 -0.67 -20.05 0.24
N TRP A 203 -1.36 -21.12 0.60
CA TRP A 203 -2.46 -21.67 -0.20
C TRP A 203 -3.62 -20.67 -0.33
N LEU A 204 -4.00 -20.00 0.75
CA LEU A 204 -5.00 -18.94 0.73
C LEU A 204 -4.59 -17.78 -0.18
N LEU A 205 -3.35 -17.30 -0.08
CA LEU A 205 -2.88 -16.21 -0.93
C LEU A 205 -2.81 -16.63 -2.41
N ALA A 206 -2.39 -17.88 -2.68
CA ALA A 206 -2.37 -18.41 -4.03
C ALA A 206 -3.78 -18.60 -4.60
N SER A 207 -4.76 -19.02 -3.80
CA SER A 207 -6.15 -19.14 -4.27
C SER A 207 -6.78 -17.78 -4.56
N LEU A 208 -6.39 -16.72 -3.84
CA LEU A 208 -6.83 -15.34 -4.11
C LEU A 208 -6.29 -14.77 -5.44
N LEU A 209 -5.23 -15.33 -6.02
CA LEU A 209 -4.78 -14.94 -7.36
C LEU A 209 -5.79 -15.32 -8.46
N ILE A 210 -6.61 -16.35 -8.22
CA ILE A 210 -7.66 -16.78 -9.16
C ILE A 210 -8.72 -15.69 -9.35
N PRO A 211 -9.44 -15.22 -8.31
CA PRO A 211 -10.39 -14.13 -8.47
C PRO A 211 -9.70 -12.83 -8.91
N PHE A 212 -8.48 -12.53 -8.48
CA PHE A 212 -7.72 -11.38 -9.00
C PHE A 212 -7.59 -11.40 -10.53
N PHE A 213 -7.27 -12.56 -11.10
CA PHE A 213 -7.14 -12.72 -12.55
C PHE A 213 -8.49 -12.77 -13.26
N VAL A 214 -9.43 -13.57 -12.74
CA VAL A 214 -10.75 -13.80 -13.35
C VAL A 214 -11.58 -12.51 -13.41
N ILE A 215 -11.47 -11.63 -12.42
CA ILE A 215 -12.17 -10.33 -12.39
C ILE A 215 -11.81 -9.45 -13.60
N GLU A 216 -10.64 -9.63 -14.20
CA GLU A 216 -10.23 -8.86 -15.39
C GLU A 216 -11.21 -9.00 -16.55
N PHE A 217 -11.78 -10.19 -16.75
CA PHE A 217 -12.69 -10.49 -17.86
C PHE A 217 -14.09 -9.90 -17.69
N PHE A 218 -14.40 -9.37 -16.50
CA PHE A 218 -15.68 -8.71 -16.20
C PHE A 218 -15.63 -7.19 -16.33
N LYS A 219 -14.45 -6.61 -16.61
CA LYS A 219 -14.30 -5.17 -16.79
C LYS A 219 -14.87 -4.70 -18.12
N VAL A 220 -15.43 -3.50 -18.12
CA VAL A 220 -15.88 -2.85 -19.35
C VAL A 220 -14.66 -2.43 -20.17
N GLY A 221 -14.67 -2.74 -21.46
CA GLY A 221 -13.57 -2.42 -22.37
C GLY A 221 -12.35 -3.32 -22.21
N PHE A 222 -12.57 -4.64 -22.04
CA PHE A 222 -11.52 -5.66 -21.98
C PHE A 222 -10.39 -5.42 -23.00
N GLN A 223 -9.16 -5.40 -22.52
CA GLN A 223 -7.96 -5.27 -23.34
C GLN A 223 -7.14 -6.56 -23.24
N PRO A 224 -6.94 -7.31 -24.34
CA PRO A 224 -6.17 -8.56 -24.32
C PRO A 224 -4.77 -8.40 -23.73
N ILE A 225 -4.10 -7.28 -24.02
CA ILE A 225 -2.77 -6.98 -23.48
C ILE A 225 -2.77 -6.88 -21.95
N GLN A 226 -3.84 -6.32 -21.39
CA GLN A 226 -3.98 -6.18 -19.94
C GLN A 226 -4.23 -7.52 -19.25
N ALA A 227 -4.89 -8.47 -19.92
CA ALA A 227 -4.98 -9.84 -19.43
C ALA A 227 -3.59 -10.51 -19.39
N TRP A 228 -2.74 -10.27 -20.39
CA TRP A 228 -1.35 -10.76 -20.38
C TRP A 228 -0.53 -10.15 -19.24
N ASN A 229 -0.63 -8.84 -19.01
CA ASN A 229 0.04 -8.18 -17.89
C ASN A 229 -0.37 -8.75 -16.54
N ASN A 230 -1.67 -8.95 -16.34
CA ASN A 230 -2.18 -9.53 -15.11
C ASN A 230 -1.69 -10.97 -14.93
N LEU A 231 -1.55 -11.75 -16.02
CA LEU A 231 -1.00 -13.10 -15.95
C LEU A 231 0.47 -13.07 -15.52
N ILE A 232 1.27 -12.15 -16.07
CA ILE A 232 2.66 -11.93 -15.65
C ILE A 232 2.69 -11.54 -14.16
N LEU A 233 1.80 -10.64 -13.72
CA LEU A 233 1.68 -10.28 -12.30
C LEU A 233 1.32 -11.46 -11.40
N VAL A 234 0.41 -12.32 -11.85
CA VAL A 234 0.03 -13.54 -11.13
C VAL A 234 1.25 -14.44 -10.96
N CYS A 235 2.05 -14.64 -12.00
CA CYS A 235 3.28 -15.43 -11.93
C CYS A 235 4.30 -14.83 -10.95
N ILE A 236 4.57 -13.52 -11.04
CA ILE A 236 5.49 -12.80 -10.14
C ILE A 236 5.02 -12.88 -8.70
N THR A 237 3.74 -12.64 -8.46
CA THR A 237 3.16 -12.65 -7.11
C THR A 237 3.15 -14.07 -6.53
N LEU A 238 2.81 -15.09 -7.33
CA LEU A 238 2.88 -16.49 -6.92
C LEU A 238 4.31 -16.90 -6.56
N PHE A 239 5.31 -16.46 -7.33
CA PHE A 239 6.71 -16.66 -6.99
C PHE A 239 7.06 -16.07 -5.62
N PHE A 240 6.63 -14.84 -5.32
CA PHE A 240 6.85 -14.25 -4.00
C PHE A 240 6.11 -14.97 -2.87
N ILE A 241 4.87 -15.43 -3.09
CA ILE A 241 4.14 -16.26 -2.12
C ILE A 241 4.92 -17.54 -1.81
N GLN A 242 5.47 -18.22 -2.81
CA GLN A 242 6.25 -19.44 -2.62
C GLN A 242 7.53 -19.18 -1.84
N LEU A 243 8.22 -18.07 -2.09
CA LEU A 243 9.45 -17.70 -1.39
C LEU A 243 9.24 -17.15 0.03
N ALA A 244 8.04 -16.68 0.36
CA ALA A 244 7.71 -16.09 1.65
C ALA A 244 7.98 -17.09 2.79
N SER A 245 8.72 -16.68 3.82
CA SER A 245 8.88 -17.48 5.03
C SER A 245 9.28 -16.60 6.19
N PRO A 246 9.05 -17.03 7.45
CA PRO A 246 9.49 -16.28 8.62
C PRO A 246 11.01 -16.10 8.70
N LYS A 247 11.80 -16.88 7.95
CA LYS A 247 13.27 -16.76 7.91
C LYS A 247 13.77 -15.74 6.88
N ARG A 248 12.89 -15.13 6.07
CA ARG A 248 13.27 -14.13 5.08
C ARG A 248 13.67 -12.82 5.76
N SER A 249 14.58 -12.08 5.13
CA SER A 249 14.90 -10.72 5.58
C SER A 249 13.73 -9.77 5.29
N SER A 250 13.57 -8.71 6.09
CA SER A 250 12.56 -7.68 5.83
C SER A 250 12.76 -6.97 4.49
N TYR A 251 13.97 -6.99 3.92
CA TYR A 251 14.24 -6.51 2.56
C TYR A 251 13.46 -7.28 1.49
N PHE A 252 13.12 -8.55 1.74
CA PHE A 252 12.27 -9.32 0.84
C PHE A 252 10.88 -8.69 0.71
N SER A 253 10.19 -8.42 1.82
CA SER A 253 8.87 -7.77 1.79
C SER A 253 8.96 -6.30 1.39
N LEU A 254 9.81 -5.51 2.06
CA LEU A 254 9.90 -4.05 1.91
C LEU A 254 10.39 -3.56 0.55
N PHE A 255 11.06 -4.41 -0.24
CA PHE A 255 11.51 -4.04 -1.58
C PHE A 255 10.88 -4.92 -2.64
N TRP A 256 11.15 -6.23 -2.62
CA TRP A 256 10.75 -7.10 -3.73
C TRP A 256 9.24 -7.27 -3.84
N VAL A 257 8.56 -7.54 -2.73
CA VAL A 257 7.10 -7.74 -2.74
C VAL A 257 6.37 -6.40 -2.87
N GLU A 258 6.83 -5.34 -2.19
CA GLU A 258 6.30 -3.98 -2.37
C GLU A 258 6.46 -3.45 -3.80
N SER A 259 7.41 -3.97 -4.60
CA SER A 259 7.61 -3.58 -5.99
C SER A 259 6.54 -4.11 -6.96
N VAL A 260 5.67 -5.04 -6.55
CA VAL A 260 4.68 -5.64 -7.47
C VAL A 260 3.83 -4.59 -8.22
N PRO A 261 3.28 -3.55 -7.57
CA PRO A 261 2.59 -2.48 -8.28
C PRO A 261 3.48 -1.67 -9.23
N ILE A 262 4.76 -1.51 -8.90
CA ILE A 262 5.73 -0.81 -9.75
C ILE A 262 6.01 -1.65 -11.00
N TYR A 263 6.19 -2.96 -10.86
CA TYR A 263 6.33 -3.86 -12.00
C TYR A 263 5.09 -3.81 -12.90
N TRP A 264 3.89 -3.77 -12.31
CA TRP A 264 2.66 -3.61 -13.09
C TRP A 264 2.64 -2.34 -13.92
N TRP A 265 3.05 -1.23 -13.32
CA TRP A 265 3.13 0.04 -14.03
C TRP A 265 4.20 0.07 -15.10
N ILE A 266 5.36 -0.53 -14.86
CA ILE A 266 6.41 -0.66 -15.88
C ILE A 266 5.91 -1.47 -17.08
N LEU A 267 5.18 -2.58 -16.87
CA LEU A 267 4.63 -3.37 -17.97
C LEU A 267 3.73 -2.52 -18.87
N VAL A 268 2.85 -1.70 -18.29
CA VAL A 268 1.99 -0.78 -19.05
C VAL A 268 2.79 0.31 -19.77
N LEU A 269 3.85 0.85 -19.16
CA LEU A 269 4.70 1.85 -19.82
C LEU A 269 5.48 1.30 -21.01
N LEU A 270 5.76 -0.01 -21.04
CA LEU A 270 6.44 -0.66 -22.16
C LEU A 270 5.51 -0.90 -23.36
N GLU A 271 4.21 -0.68 -23.20
CA GLU A 271 3.20 -0.82 -24.26
C GLU A 271 2.92 0.49 -25.00
N GLY A 272 3.29 1.62 -24.40
CA GLY A 272 3.15 2.97 -24.99
C GLY A 272 4.37 3.41 -25.77
#